data_AF-A0AAD1LYR5-F1
#
_entry.id   AF-A0AAD1LYR5-F1
#
_cell.length_a   1.000
_cell.length_b   1.000
_cell.length_c   1.000
_cell.angle_alpha   90.00
_cell.angle_beta   90.00
_cell.angle_gamma   90.00
#
_symmetry.space_group_name_H-M   'P 1'
#
loop_
_entity.id
_entity.type
_entity.pdbx_description
1 polymer ?
#
loop_
_entity_poly.entity_id
_entity_poly.type
_entity_poly.pdbx_seq_one_letter_code
_entity_poly.pdbx_strand_id
1 'polypeptide(L)'
;MPKVGMQPIRRQQLIEATLQAVDQVGMGDASIALIARLAGVSNGIISHYFQDKNGLIAATAQYLMTVLSENVTARRQALEDTSPGLTSR
;
A
#
# COMPACT_ATOMS: atom_id res chain seq x y z
N MET A 1 20.90 -5.91 12.36
CA MET A 1 19.68 -6.63 12.80
C MET A 1 18.53 -5.63 12.90
N PRO A 2 17.34 -5.88 12.34
CA PRO A 2 16.20 -4.96 12.50
C PRO A 2 15.68 -5.03 13.94
N LYS A 3 15.40 -3.87 14.56
CA LYS A 3 14.82 -3.78 15.91
C LYS A 3 13.41 -4.39 15.90
N VAL A 4 13.10 -5.20 16.91
CA VAL A 4 11.77 -5.79 17.13
C VAL A 4 10.73 -4.66 17.09
N GLY A 5 9.74 -4.76 16.21
CA GLY A 5 8.73 -3.71 15.95
C GLY A 5 8.93 -2.86 14.68
N MET A 6 10.11 -2.87 14.05
CA MET A 6 10.34 -2.14 12.78
C MET A 6 9.89 -2.90 11.52
N GLN A 7 9.65 -4.21 11.61
CA GLN A 7 9.29 -5.02 10.44
C GLN A 7 7.99 -4.56 9.75
N PRO A 8 6.88 -4.27 10.46
CA PRO A 8 5.66 -3.77 9.82
C PRO A 8 5.86 -2.41 9.16
N ILE A 9 6.58 -1.51 9.83
CA ILE A 9 6.88 -0.15 9.34
C ILE A 9 7.67 -0.23 8.04
N ARG A 10 8.68 -1.09 7.99
CA ARG A 10 9.55 -1.19 6.82
C ARG A 10 8.88 -1.88 5.64
N ARG A 11 8.01 -2.86 5.90
CA ARG A 11 7.17 -3.48 4.87
C ARG A 11 6.24 -2.44 4.24
N GLN A 12 5.58 -1.63 5.07
CA GLN A 12 4.68 -0.56 4.62
C GLN A 12 5.43 0.52 3.82
N GLN A 13 6.61 0.94 4.29
CA GLN A 13 7.46 1.92 3.62
C GLN A 13 7.84 1.48 2.19
N LEU A 14 8.13 0.19 1.98
CA LEU A 14 8.44 -0.36 0.67
C LEU A 14 7.22 -0.39 -0.26
N ILE A 15 6.02 -0.64 0.29
CA ILE A 15 4.76 -0.57 -0.46
C ILE A 15 4.49 0.87 -0.92
N GLU A 16 4.63 1.84 -0.02
CA GLU A 16 4.44 3.26 -0.34
C GLU A 16 5.45 3.76 -1.39
N ALA A 17 6.72 3.41 -1.25
CA ALA A 17 7.74 3.72 -2.25
C ALA A 17 7.47 3.04 -3.60
N THR A 18 6.84 1.85 -3.60
CA THR A 18 6.43 1.18 -4.84
C THR A 18 5.31 1.95 -5.53
N LEU A 19 4.28 2.38 -4.80
CA LEU A 19 3.22 3.24 -5.34
C LEU A 19 3.79 4.53 -5.92
N GLN A 20 4.73 5.17 -5.20
CA GLN A 20 5.38 6.39 -5.68
C GLN A 20 6.25 6.16 -6.92
N ALA A 21 6.95 5.02 -7.02
CA ALA A 21 7.70 4.68 -8.23
C ALA A 21 6.76 4.51 -9.43
N VAL A 22 5.64 3.81 -9.23
CA VAL A 22 4.63 3.61 -10.28
C VAL A 22 4.00 4.92 -10.70
N ASP A 23 3.74 5.84 -9.77
CA ASP A 23 3.26 7.19 -10.07
C ASP A 23 4.27 8.00 -10.92
N GLN A 24 5.57 7.88 -10.61
CA GLN A 24 6.62 8.63 -11.32
C GLN A 24 6.94 8.11 -12.73
N VAL A 25 6.99 6.78 -12.91
CA VAL A 25 7.52 6.18 -14.16
C VAL A 25 6.61 5.12 -14.78
N GLY A 26 5.45 4.86 -14.18
CA GLY A 26 4.58 3.77 -14.60
C GLY A 26 5.06 2.39 -14.12
N MET A 27 4.20 1.39 -14.32
CA MET A 27 4.38 0.05 -13.74
C MET A 27 5.59 -0.71 -14.33
N GLY A 28 5.83 -0.56 -15.64
CA GLY A 28 6.91 -1.26 -16.34
C GLY A 28 8.29 -0.83 -15.86
N ASP A 29 8.48 0.48 -15.69
CA ASP A 29 9.78 1.09 -15.40
C ASP A 29 10.08 1.23 -13.90
N ALA A 30 9.13 0.88 -13.02
CA ALA A 30 9.31 0.84 -11.58
C ALA A 30 10.33 -0.25 -11.15
N SER A 31 11.61 0.09 -11.18
CA SER A 31 12.71 -0.82 -10.84
C SER A 31 12.91 -0.97 -9.32
N ILE A 32 13.47 -2.11 -8.89
CA ILE A 32 13.87 -2.35 -7.48
C ILE A 32 14.78 -1.23 -6.97
N ALA A 33 15.72 -0.75 -7.81
CA ALA A 33 16.65 0.30 -7.43
C ALA A 33 15.95 1.64 -7.19
N LEU A 34 14.98 2.00 -8.04
CA LEU A 34 14.18 3.21 -7.86
C LEU A 34 13.36 3.12 -6.56
N ILE A 35 12.68 1.99 -6.34
CA ILE A 35 11.86 1.78 -5.16
C ILE A 35 12.69 1.85 -3.87
N ALA A 36 13.83 1.17 -3.83
CA ALA A 36 14.73 1.19 -2.68
C ALA A 36 15.26 2.60 -2.40
N ARG A 37 15.59 3.36 -3.45
CA ARG A 37 16.00 4.77 -3.35
C ARG A 37 14.90 5.64 -2.73
N LEU A 38 13.66 5.51 -3.23
CA LEU A 38 12.50 6.26 -2.70
C LEU A 38 12.19 5.89 -1.25
N ALA A 39 12.33 4.61 -0.89
CA ALA A 39 12.19 4.15 0.49
C ALA A 39 13.39 4.51 1.40
N GLY A 40 14.50 5.05 0.85
CA GLY A 40 15.70 5.35 1.65
C GLY A 40 16.37 4.10 2.24
N VAL A 41 16.34 2.98 1.52
CA VAL A 41 16.86 1.68 1.97
C VAL A 41 17.75 1.02 0.92
N SER A 42 18.47 -0.04 1.28
CA SER A 42 19.28 -0.82 0.35
C SER A 42 18.42 -1.80 -0.46
N ASN A 43 18.81 -2.09 -1.71
CA ASN A 43 18.08 -3.03 -2.58
C ASN A 43 17.86 -4.41 -1.95
N GLY A 44 18.84 -4.92 -1.20
CA GLY A 44 18.77 -6.24 -0.57
C GLY A 44 17.68 -6.39 0.50
N ILE A 45 17.16 -5.28 1.01
CA ILE A 45 16.07 -5.33 1.99
C ILE A 45 14.76 -5.81 1.36
N ILE A 46 14.55 -5.59 0.06
CA ILE A 46 13.32 -5.98 -0.62
C ILE A 46 13.18 -7.49 -0.63
N SER A 47 14.24 -8.22 -0.98
CA SER A 47 14.24 -9.69 -0.92
C SER A 47 14.01 -10.24 0.48
N HIS A 48 14.44 -9.52 1.52
CA HIS A 48 14.20 -9.93 2.90
C HIS A 48 12.72 -9.86 3.31
N TYR A 49 11.95 -8.89 2.77
CA TYR A 49 10.54 -8.70 3.13
C TYR A 49 9.55 -9.32 2.14
N PHE A 50 9.92 -9.40 0.86
CA PHE A 50 9.00 -9.74 -0.22
C PHE A 50 9.51 -10.84 -1.15
N GLN A 51 10.65 -11.47 -0.82
CA GLN A 51 11.35 -12.47 -1.63
C GLN A 51 11.96 -11.90 -2.93
N ASP A 52 11.15 -11.22 -3.76
CA ASP A 52 11.54 -10.64 -5.04
C ASP A 52 10.66 -9.43 -5.44
N LYS A 53 10.88 -8.89 -6.67
CA LYS A 53 10.07 -7.78 -7.22
C LYS A 53 8.60 -8.15 -7.32
N ASN A 54 8.28 -9.36 -7.77
CA ASN A 54 6.89 -9.78 -7.99
C ASN A 54 6.14 -9.89 -6.66
N GLY A 55 6.79 -10.40 -5.61
CA GLY A 55 6.24 -10.40 -4.26
C GLY A 55 5.97 -8.99 -3.72
N LEU A 56 6.85 -8.03 -4.01
CA LEU A 56 6.64 -6.62 -3.62
C LEU A 56 5.46 -6.01 -4.40
N ILE A 57 5.39 -6.24 -5.70
CA ILE A 57 4.28 -5.79 -6.55
C ILE A 57 2.95 -6.41 -6.08
N ALA A 58 2.92 -7.71 -5.82
CA ALA A 58 1.71 -8.40 -5.36
C ALA A 58 1.24 -7.85 -4.00
N ALA A 59 2.15 -7.64 -3.06
CA ALA A 59 1.83 -7.04 -1.77
C ALA A 59 1.31 -5.60 -1.91
N THR A 60 1.88 -4.82 -2.84
CA THR A 60 1.44 -3.46 -3.13
C THR A 60 0.05 -3.44 -3.74
N ALA A 61 -0.23 -4.35 -4.68
CA ALA A 61 -1.56 -4.48 -5.28
C ALA A 61 -2.61 -4.92 -4.25
N GLN A 62 -2.29 -5.89 -3.39
CA GLN A 62 -3.16 -6.32 -2.28
C GLN A 62 -3.48 -5.14 -1.35
N TYR A 63 -2.46 -4.39 -0.94
CA TYR A 63 -2.65 -3.19 -0.11
C TYR A 63 -3.59 -2.19 -0.77
N LEU A 64 -3.37 -1.87 -2.05
CA LEU A 64 -4.22 -0.94 -2.79
C LEU A 64 -5.68 -1.42 -2.86
N MET A 65 -5.90 -2.71 -3.13
CA MET A 65 -7.26 -3.27 -3.17
C MET A 65 -7.95 -3.24 -1.81
N THR A 66 -7.23 -3.50 -0.72
CA THR A 66 -7.75 -3.36 0.65
C THR A 66 -8.18 -1.92 0.93
N VAL A 67 -7.28 -0.95 0.70
CA VAL A 67 -7.57 0.48 0.91
C VAL A 67 -8.76 0.93 0.07
N LEU A 68 -8.83 0.55 -1.21
CA LEU A 68 -9.97 0.87 -2.07
C LEU A 68 -11.27 0.29 -1.53
N SER A 69 -11.26 -0.98 -1.10
CA SER A 69 -12.45 -1.65 -0.56
C SER A 69 -12.95 -0.99 0.73
N GLU A 70 -12.01 -0.62 1.61
CA GLU A 70 -12.31 0.10 2.85
C GLU A 70 -12.93 1.48 2.57
N ASN A 71 -12.33 2.24 1.65
CA ASN A 71 -12.82 3.57 1.27
C ASN A 71 -14.22 3.51 0.62
N VAL A 72 -14.46 2.54 -0.25
CA VAL A 72 -15.77 2.31 -0.87
C VAL A 72 -16.81 1.95 0.19
N THR A 73 -16.46 1.06 1.13
CA THR A 73 -17.36 0.64 2.22
C THR A 73 -17.70 1.80 3.14
N ALA A 74 -16.69 2.55 3.60
CA ALA A 74 -16.89 3.72 4.45
C ALA A 74 -17.77 4.77 3.79
N ARG A 75 -17.55 5.02 2.49
CA ARG A 75 -18.38 5.97 1.73
C ARG A 75 -19.81 5.49 1.55
N ARG A 76 -20.04 4.19 1.38
CA ARG A 76 -21.39 3.61 1.31
C ARG A 76 -22.13 3.76 2.65
N GLN A 77 -21.47 3.44 3.76
CA GLN A 77 -22.04 3.59 5.11
C GLN A 77 -22.43 5.04 5.40
N ALA A 78 -21.56 6.01 5.06
CA ALA A 78 -21.85 7.43 5.25
C ALA A 78 -23.10 7.90 4.47
N LEU A 79 -23.38 7.31 3.30
CA LEU A 79 -24.59 7.61 2.52
C LEU A 79 -25.84 6.95 3.12
N GLU A 80 -25.72 5.73 3.67
CA GLU A 80 -26.80 5.02 4.35
C GLU A 80 -27.19 5.74 5.67
N ASP A 81 -26.21 6.23 6.44
CA ASP A 81 -26.41 7.00 7.68
C ASP A 81 -27.04 8.38 7.45
N THR A 82 -26.95 8.93 6.24
CA THR A 82 -27.57 10.22 5.88
C THR A 82 -29.03 10.08 5.43
N SER A 83 -29.58 8.86 5.40
CA SER A 83 -31.03 8.67 5.19
C SER A 83 -31.77 9.13 6.45
N PRO A 84 -32.49 10.27 6.44
CA PRO A 84 -33.29 10.66 7.57
C PRO A 84 -34.35 9.59 7.75
N GLY A 85 -34.48 9.07 8.97
CA GLY A 85 -35.59 8.21 9.31
C GLY A 85 -36.87 8.81 8.75
N LEU A 86 -37.71 7.96 8.17
CA LEU A 86 -39.14 8.24 8.14
C LEU A 86 -39.59 8.39 9.60
N THR A 87 -39.36 9.57 10.17
CA THR A 87 -39.97 9.99 11.42
C THR A 87 -41.44 10.17 11.12
N SER A 88 -42.17 9.11 11.42
CA SER A 88 -43.45 9.15 12.13
C SER A 88 -44.45 10.19 11.63
N ARG A 89 -45.44 9.73 10.87
CA ARG A 89 -46.84 10.13 11.04
C ARG A 89 -47.78 9.03 10.60
#